data_AF-Q060F2-F1
#
_entry.id   AF-Q060F2-F1
#
_cell.length_a   1.000
_cell.length_b   1.000
_cell.length_c   1.000
_cell.angle_alpha   90.00
_cell.angle_beta   90.00
_cell.angle_gamma   90.00
#
_symmetry.space_group_name_H-M   'P 1'
#
loop_
_entity.id
_entity.type
_entity.pdbx_description
1 polymer ?
#
loop_
_entity_poly.entity_id
_entity_poly.type
_entity_poly.pdbx_seq_one_letter_code
_entity_poly.pdbx_strand_id
1 'polypeptide(L)'
;MLAVSFGVAGALALIWTNPSFDEYEAHAGDQLVLLAAEELCDENALSMLLRLWVKDCSALVTSQRGALADLAGRFTTRWNFGIGSVYVTQIGSKTLLPGLSLPEAEVVSLGLAGRFVILRAETNPGFEE
;
A
#
# COMPACT_ATOMS: atom_id res chain seq x y z
N MET A 1 -21.56 -20.18 40.03
CA MET A 1 -21.39 -20.69 38.66
C MET A 1 -20.81 -19.57 37.81
N LEU A 2 -19.49 -19.55 37.62
CA LEU A 2 -18.80 -18.57 36.76
C LEU A 2 -18.48 -19.27 35.44
N ALA A 3 -19.45 -19.24 34.52
CA ALA A 3 -19.28 -19.78 33.19
C ALA A 3 -18.74 -18.66 32.27
N VAL A 4 -17.45 -18.76 31.97
CA VAL A 4 -16.81 -18.43 30.68
C VAL A 4 -17.43 -17.26 29.90
N SER A 5 -16.86 -16.07 30.06
CA SER A 5 -17.06 -14.93 29.15
C SER A 5 -15.77 -14.47 28.46
N PHE A 6 -14.71 -15.28 28.48
CA PHE A 6 -13.42 -14.95 27.85
C PHE A 6 -13.47 -14.86 26.33
N GLY A 7 -14.42 -15.54 25.67
CA GLY A 7 -14.56 -15.50 24.20
C GLY A 7 -15.07 -14.15 23.67
N VAL A 8 -15.97 -13.49 24.41
CA VAL A 8 -16.55 -12.21 24.00
C VAL A 8 -15.57 -11.07 24.24
N ALA A 9 -14.85 -11.09 25.37
CA ALA A 9 -13.82 -10.08 25.65
C ALA A 9 -12.66 -10.14 24.63
N GLY A 10 -12.23 -11.33 24.23
CA GLY A 10 -11.21 -11.49 23.19
C GLY A 10 -11.67 -11.03 21.81
N ALA A 11 -12.90 -11.34 21.40
CA ALA A 11 -13.46 -10.89 20.13
C ALA A 11 -13.64 -9.36 20.07
N LEU A 12 -14.07 -8.73 21.17
CA LEU A 12 -14.20 -7.27 21.26
C LEU A 12 -12.85 -6.56 21.23
N ALA A 13 -11.81 -7.14 21.86
CA ALA A 13 -10.45 -6.64 21.76
C ALA A 13 -9.93 -6.72 20.32
N LEU A 14 -10.19 -7.82 19.61
CA LEU A 14 -9.77 -7.97 18.22
C LEU A 14 -10.48 -7.00 17.27
N ILE A 15 -11.77 -6.74 17.47
CA ILE A 15 -12.52 -5.73 16.71
C ILE A 15 -11.94 -4.33 16.93
N TRP A 16 -11.56 -3.98 18.17
CA TRP A 16 -10.90 -2.69 18.45
C TRP A 16 -9.51 -2.64 17.81
N THR A 17 -8.76 -3.73 17.83
CA THR A 17 -7.44 -3.77 17.19
C THR A 17 -7.50 -3.98 15.67
N ASN A 18 -8.68 -4.08 15.05
CA ASN A 18 -8.80 -4.15 13.60
C ASN A 18 -8.47 -2.78 13.01
N PRO A 19 -7.36 -2.63 12.27
CA PRO A 19 -6.95 -1.33 11.79
C PRO A 19 -8.01 -0.72 10.87
N SER A 20 -8.12 0.60 10.93
CA SER A 20 -8.94 1.41 10.03
C SER A 20 -8.38 1.40 8.61
N PHE A 21 -9.14 1.98 7.67
CA PHE A 21 -8.63 2.16 6.30
C PHE A 21 -7.60 3.28 6.24
N ASP A 22 -7.81 4.37 6.98
CA ASP A 22 -6.88 5.50 7.08
C ASP A 22 -5.50 5.07 7.61
N GLU A 23 -5.48 4.15 8.59
CA GLU A 23 -4.22 3.57 9.09
C GLU A 23 -3.50 2.73 8.03
N TYR A 24 -4.24 2.04 7.15
CA TYR A 24 -3.66 1.32 6.03
C TYR A 24 -3.12 2.29 4.98
N GLU A 25 -3.88 3.32 4.60
CA GLU A 25 -3.43 4.33 3.64
C GLU A 25 -2.15 5.03 4.10
N ALA A 26 -2.06 5.38 5.38
CA ALA A 26 -0.86 5.96 5.95
C ALA A 26 0.34 5.00 5.88
N HIS A 27 0.12 3.72 6.20
CA HIS A 27 1.16 2.69 6.12
C HIS A 27 1.62 2.42 4.68
N ALA A 28 0.69 2.26 3.76
CA ALA A 28 0.98 2.03 2.35
C ALA A 28 1.64 3.27 1.71
N GLY A 29 1.19 4.47 2.06
CA GLY A 29 1.82 5.73 1.65
C GLY A 29 3.27 5.86 2.12
N ASP A 30 3.57 5.41 3.34
CA ASP A 30 4.96 5.35 3.84
C ASP A 30 5.84 4.43 3.00
N GLN A 31 5.33 3.24 2.66
CA GLN A 31 6.05 2.30 1.81
C GLN A 31 6.28 2.86 0.41
N LEU A 32 5.30 3.60 -0.15
CA LEU A 32 5.45 4.27 -1.43
C LEU A 32 6.45 5.43 -1.38
N VAL A 33 6.51 6.20 -0.30
CA VAL A 33 7.54 7.25 -0.13
C VAL A 33 8.94 6.63 -0.13
N LEU A 34 9.13 5.51 0.58
CA LEU A 34 10.41 4.80 0.62
C LEU A 34 10.79 4.29 -0.76
N LEU A 35 9.87 3.62 -1.45
CA LEU A 35 10.11 3.07 -2.79
C LEU A 35 10.36 4.19 -3.82
N ALA A 36 9.55 5.25 -3.81
CA ALA A 36 9.71 6.38 -4.72
C ALA A 36 11.02 7.14 -4.45
N ALA A 37 11.46 7.25 -3.19
CA ALA A 37 12.76 7.82 -2.88
C ALA A 37 13.89 6.91 -3.38
N GLU A 38 13.77 5.59 -3.25
CA GLU A 38 14.78 4.65 -3.74
C GLU A 38 14.86 4.64 -5.27
N GLU A 39 13.74 4.62 -5.99
CA GLU A 39 13.74 4.57 -7.46
C GLU A 39 14.02 5.93 -8.12
N LEU A 40 13.38 7.01 -7.63
CA LEU A 40 13.46 8.33 -8.27
C LEU A 40 14.65 9.15 -7.79
N CYS A 41 15.12 8.92 -6.56
CA CYS A 41 16.23 9.66 -5.98
C CYS A 41 17.54 8.86 -5.97
N ASP A 42 17.61 7.68 -6.59
CA ASP A 42 18.89 7.01 -6.83
C ASP A 42 19.81 7.93 -7.62
N GLU A 43 21.06 8.02 -7.18
CA GLU A 43 22.10 8.81 -7.82
C GLU A 43 22.19 8.42 -9.30
N ASN A 44 22.10 7.13 -9.65
CA ASN A 44 22.20 6.69 -11.05
C ASN A 44 20.97 7.01 -11.91
N ALA A 45 19.80 7.19 -11.30
CA ALA A 45 18.57 7.57 -12.00
C ALA A 45 18.48 9.09 -12.24
N LEU A 46 19.08 9.90 -11.37
CA LEU A 46 19.06 11.36 -11.48
C LEU A 46 20.11 11.88 -12.45
N SER A 47 19.65 12.51 -13.55
CA SER A 47 20.52 13.26 -14.45
C SER A 47 21.31 14.34 -13.70
N MET A 48 22.55 14.61 -14.14
CA MET A 48 23.49 15.53 -13.50
C MET A 48 22.91 16.97 -13.34
N LEU A 49 21.96 17.35 -14.19
CA LEU A 49 21.26 18.64 -14.13
C LEU A 49 20.19 18.68 -13.02
N LEU A 50 19.44 17.58 -12.83
CA LEU A 50 18.42 17.48 -11.77
C LEU A 50 19.06 17.57 -10.39
N ARG A 51 20.25 16.97 -10.20
CA ARG A 51 20.98 17.03 -8.92
C ARG A 51 21.36 18.46 -8.51
N LEU A 52 21.52 19.37 -9.48
CA LEU A 52 21.87 20.76 -9.19
C LEU A 52 20.66 21.59 -8.71
N TRP A 53 19.45 21.24 -9.18
CA TRP A 53 18.19 21.91 -8.87
C TRP A 53 17.46 21.28 -7.69
N VAL A 54 17.51 19.96 -7.58
CA VAL A 54 16.91 19.17 -6.51
C VAL A 54 17.97 18.88 -5.47
N LYS A 55 18.14 19.82 -4.53
CA LYS A 55 19.12 19.68 -3.44
C LYS A 55 18.81 18.55 -2.48
N ASP A 56 17.53 18.17 -2.36
CA ASP A 56 17.09 17.15 -1.40
C ASP A 56 15.85 16.41 -1.94
N CYS A 57 16.08 15.48 -2.87
CA CYS A 57 15.02 14.72 -3.55
C CYS A 57 14.16 13.93 -2.55
N SER A 58 14.79 13.33 -1.54
CA SER A 58 14.11 12.56 -0.49
C SER A 58 13.14 13.44 0.31
N ALA A 59 13.54 14.68 0.65
CA ALA A 59 12.67 15.62 1.34
C ALA A 59 11.45 16.00 0.49
N LEU A 60 11.61 16.14 -0.83
CA LEU A 60 10.50 16.42 -1.75
C LEU A 60 9.53 15.24 -1.86
N VAL A 61 10.01 14.01 -1.99
CA VAL A 61 9.14 12.82 -2.02
C VAL A 61 8.40 12.67 -0.70
N THR A 62 9.08 12.89 0.43
CA THR A 62 8.47 12.87 1.76
C THR A 62 7.39 13.95 1.92
N SER A 63 7.56 15.12 1.32
CA SER A 63 6.54 16.18 1.34
C SER A 63 5.24 15.76 0.62
N GLN A 64 5.33 14.80 -0.31
CA GLN A 64 4.18 14.24 -1.03
C GLN A 64 3.58 13.00 -0.38
N ARG A 65 4.01 12.63 0.84
CA ARG A 65 3.47 11.49 1.61
C ARG A 65 1.95 11.44 1.63
N GLY A 66 1.28 12.58 1.82
CA GLY A 66 -0.18 12.64 1.83
C GLY A 66 -0.83 12.29 0.49
N ALA A 67 -0.24 12.76 -0.63
CA ALA A 67 -0.71 12.41 -1.96
C ALA A 67 -0.41 10.93 -2.31
N LEU A 68 0.71 10.40 -1.82
CA LEU A 68 1.05 8.98 -1.97
C LEU A 68 0.14 8.07 -1.12
N ALA A 69 -0.26 8.52 0.07
CA ALA A 69 -1.25 7.82 0.90
C ALA A 69 -2.63 7.80 0.23
N ASP A 70 -3.11 8.94 -0.29
CA ASP A 70 -4.35 9.01 -1.08
C ASP A 70 -4.26 8.11 -2.33
N LEU A 71 -3.11 8.10 -3.01
CA LEU A 71 -2.89 7.23 -4.16
C LEU A 71 -3.01 5.76 -3.77
N ALA A 72 -2.36 5.34 -2.68
CA ALA A 72 -2.48 3.97 -2.18
C ALA A 72 -3.93 3.62 -1.85
N GLY A 73 -4.67 4.54 -1.25
CA GLY A 73 -6.10 4.42 -0.98
C GLY A 73 -6.95 4.18 -2.22
N ARG A 74 -6.76 5.01 -3.25
CA ARG A 74 -7.51 4.95 -4.51
C ARG A 74 -7.34 3.65 -5.29
N PHE A 75 -6.20 3.00 -5.14
CA PHE A 75 -5.91 1.70 -5.75
C PHE A 75 -6.20 0.51 -4.84
N THR A 76 -6.72 0.74 -3.62
CA THR A 76 -6.99 -0.31 -2.65
C THR A 76 -8.48 -0.50 -2.41
N THR A 77 -8.93 -1.76 -2.45
CA THR A 77 -10.26 -2.16 -1.98
C THR A 77 -10.15 -2.87 -0.64
N ARG A 78 -11.00 -2.49 0.33
CA ARG A 78 -11.05 -3.09 1.68
C ARG A 78 -12.23 -4.03 1.83
N TRP A 79 -11.96 -5.21 2.37
CA TRP A 79 -12.94 -6.21 2.80
C TRP A 79 -12.82 -6.40 4.31
N ASN A 80 -13.84 -5.98 5.07
CA ASN A 80 -13.83 -6.07 6.54
C ASN A 80 -14.59 -7.31 7.03
N PHE A 81 -13.95 -8.13 7.87
CA PHE A 81 -14.52 -9.35 8.44
C PHE A 81 -14.74 -9.25 9.97
N GLY A 82 -14.71 -8.05 10.53
CA GLY A 82 -14.89 -7.77 11.96
C GLY A 82 -13.60 -7.94 12.76
N ILE A 83 -13.02 -9.15 12.73
CA ILE A 83 -11.77 -9.50 13.45
C ILE A 83 -10.48 -9.09 12.70
N GLY A 84 -10.63 -8.63 11.47
CA GLY A 84 -9.55 -8.24 10.59
C GLY A 84 -10.10 -7.73 9.26
N SER A 85 -9.22 -7.19 8.43
CA SER A 85 -9.57 -6.65 7.12
C SER A 85 -8.58 -7.14 6.07
N VAL A 86 -9.06 -7.48 4.88
CA VAL A 86 -8.22 -7.75 3.71
C VAL A 86 -8.21 -6.51 2.84
N TYR A 87 -7.02 -6.13 2.38
CA TYR A 87 -6.77 -4.98 1.52
C TYR A 87 -6.20 -5.52 0.22
N VAL A 88 -6.87 -5.23 -0.89
CA VAL A 88 -6.44 -5.64 -2.23
C VAL A 88 -6.04 -4.38 -2.97
N THR A 89 -4.74 -4.20 -3.22
CA THR A 89 -4.19 -3.07 -3.96
C THR A 89 -3.91 -3.52 -5.39
N GLN A 90 -4.52 -2.85 -6.37
CA GLN A 90 -4.38 -3.16 -7.79
C GLN A 90 -3.74 -1.99 -8.53
N ILE A 91 -2.63 -2.24 -9.21
CA ILE A 91 -1.87 -1.24 -9.96
C ILE A 91 -1.81 -1.69 -11.42
N GLY A 92 -2.15 -0.81 -12.37
CA GLY A 92 -1.86 -1.04 -13.79
C GLY A 92 -2.96 -1.67 -14.66
N SER A 93 -4.21 -1.77 -14.20
CA SER A 93 -5.30 -2.47 -14.94
C SER A 93 -5.87 -1.74 -16.18
N LYS A 94 -5.23 -0.67 -16.67
CA LYS A 94 -5.71 0.09 -17.83
C LYS A 94 -4.87 -0.20 -19.07
N THR A 95 -5.51 -0.76 -20.10
CA THR A 95 -4.99 -0.77 -21.48
C THR A 95 -4.79 0.68 -21.92
N LEU A 96 -3.54 1.11 -22.05
CA LEU A 96 -3.22 2.50 -22.41
C LEU A 96 -3.25 2.71 -23.92
N LEU A 97 -2.86 1.69 -24.70
CA LEU A 97 -2.82 1.72 -26.17
C LEU A 97 -3.22 0.34 -26.73
N PRO A 98 -3.78 0.24 -27.94
CA PRO A 98 -3.99 -1.04 -28.61
C PRO A 98 -2.65 -1.76 -28.77
N GLY A 99 -2.50 -2.95 -28.16
CA GLY A 99 -1.26 -3.75 -28.19
C GLY A 99 -0.21 -3.36 -27.14
N LEU A 100 -0.53 -2.49 -26.18
CA LEU A 100 0.35 -2.22 -25.02
C LEU A 100 -0.47 -2.17 -23.72
N SER A 101 -0.34 -3.25 -22.93
CA SER A 101 -0.92 -3.38 -21.60
C SER A 101 0.16 -3.08 -20.55
N LEU A 102 -0.14 -2.24 -19.56
CA LEU A 102 0.76 -2.07 -18.42
C LEU A 102 0.81 -3.37 -17.60
N PRO A 103 1.96 -3.72 -17.01
CA PRO A 103 2.03 -4.86 -16.11
C PRO A 103 1.05 -4.66 -14.96
N GLU A 104 0.16 -5.63 -14.78
CA GLU A 104 -0.81 -5.63 -13.70
C GLU A 104 -0.11 -6.15 -12.45
N ALA A 105 -0.07 -5.34 -11.40
CA ALA A 105 0.44 -5.75 -10.10
C ALA A 105 -0.71 -5.78 -9.09
N GLU A 106 -0.95 -6.93 -8.50
CA GLU A 106 -1.93 -7.12 -7.43
C GLU A 106 -1.22 -7.50 -6.14
N VAL A 107 -1.49 -6.73 -5.08
CA VAL A 107 -0.95 -6.98 -3.74
C VAL A 107 -2.11 -7.17 -2.77
N VAL A 108 -2.14 -8.32 -2.11
CA VAL A 108 -3.13 -8.66 -1.09
C VAL A 108 -2.47 -8.58 0.29
N SER A 109 -2.98 -7.69 1.13
CA SER A 109 -2.52 -7.47 2.50
C SER A 109 -3.62 -7.81 3.50
N LEU A 110 -3.24 -8.38 4.64
CA LEU A 110 -4.11 -8.66 5.78
C LEU A 110 -3.80 -7.69 6.92
N GLY A 111 -4.80 -6.92 7.33
CA GLY A 111 -4.79 -6.13 8.55
C GLY A 111 -5.41 -6.91 9.71
N LEU A 112 -4.63 -7.18 10.75
CA LEU A 112 -5.08 -7.82 11.98
C LEU A 112 -4.26 -7.30 13.16
N ALA A 113 -4.93 -7.02 14.28
CA ALA A 113 -4.29 -6.59 15.53
C ALA A 113 -3.34 -5.37 15.37
N GLY A 114 -3.73 -4.37 14.57
CA GLY A 114 -2.96 -3.16 14.31
C GLY A 114 -1.71 -3.38 13.45
N ARG A 115 -1.60 -4.52 12.77
CA ARG A 115 -0.47 -4.90 11.92
C ARG A 115 -0.97 -5.23 10.51
N PHE A 116 -0.13 -4.96 9.51
CA PHE A 116 -0.37 -5.32 8.13
C PHE A 116 0.65 -6.37 7.68
N VAL A 117 0.17 -7.43 7.03
CA VAL A 117 1.01 -8.52 6.50
C VAL A 117 0.63 -8.76 5.05
N ILE A 118 1.62 -8.76 4.16
CA ILE A 118 1.42 -9.10 2.74
C ILE A 118 1.21 -10.61 2.64
N LEU A 119 0.08 -11.04 2.11
CA LEU A 119 -0.25 -12.45 1.88
C LEU A 119 0.16 -12.91 0.49
N ARG A 120 0.04 -12.03 -0.51
CA ARG A 120 0.29 -12.32 -1.91
C ARG A 120 0.69 -11.04 -2.63
N ALA A 121 1.68 -11.16 -3.51
CA ALA A 121 2.06 -10.13 -4.46
C ALA A 121 2.27 -10.82 -5.81
N GLU A 122 1.39 -10.55 -6.77
CA GLU A 122 1.46 -11.09 -8.12
C GLU A 122 1.72 -9.95 -9.10
N THR A 123 2.55 -10.21 -10.10
CA THR A 123 2.82 -9.26 -11.18
C THR A 123 2.63 -10.02 -12.48
N ASN A 124 1.61 -9.66 -13.25
CA ASN A 124 1.35 -10.23 -14.55
C ASN A 124 1.98 -9.32 -15.62
N PRO A 125 3.07 -9.76 -16.28
CA PRO A 125 3.68 -8.97 -17.33
C PRO A 125 2.71 -8.89 -18.52
N GLY A 126 2.24 -7.68 -18.85
CA GLY A 126 1.23 -7.43 -19.88
C GLY A 126 1.75 -7.66 -21.31
N PHE A 127 2.03 -8.92 -21.67
CA PHE A 127 2.31 -9.33 -23.04
C PHE A 127 1.04 -9.94 -23.65
N GLU A 128 0.46 -9.27 -24.64
CA GLU A 128 -0.46 -9.90 -25.58
C GLU A 128 0.37 -10.68 -26.60
N GLU A 129 0.10 -11.99 -26.75
CA GLU A 129 0.61 -12.84 -27.85
C GLU A 129 -0.04 -12.48 -29.19
#